data_AF-A0A3D4TE17-F1
#
_entry.id   AF-A0A3D4TE17-F1
#
_cell.length_a   1.000
_cell.length_b   1.000
_cell.length_c   1.000
_cell.angle_alpha   90.00
_cell.angle_beta   90.00
_cell.angle_gamma   90.00
#
_symmetry.space_group_name_H-M   'P 1'
#
loop_
_entity.id
_entity.type
_entity.pdbx_description
1 polymer ?
#
loop_
_entity_poly.entity_id
_entity_poly.type
_entity_poly.pdbx_seq_one_letter_code
_entity_poly.pdbx_strand_id
1 'polypeptide(L)'
;MSIKIIMVLLLVCGWNIVHAQSSGEISQGNYFRSTQETYFNKTIKPWRYQFTPGIDSLGALGQIIFWRTEGILDPFAKAYWNPAIALTVYPQSSIEAVEALSRSIYAGSTCDSLNKGGSVFRIGQFVLLSHTSCVQCASAANIDYCKKIVQHILEAIPDKTNPDWKAILKQLVIDKARFK
;
A
#
# COMPACT_ATOMS: atom_id res chain seq x y z
N MET A 1 -1.31 -72.51 39.59
CA MET A 1 -2.41 -72.91 38.69
C MET A 1 -3.72 -72.46 39.33
N SER A 2 -4.31 -71.38 38.80
CA SER A 2 -5.65 -70.76 39.04
C SER A 2 -5.52 -69.30 38.55
N ILE A 3 -5.80 -68.99 37.28
CA ILE A 3 -7.07 -68.54 36.67
C ILE A 3 -7.64 -67.24 37.28
N LYS A 4 -7.56 -66.17 36.46
CA LYS A 4 -8.43 -64.98 36.27
C LYS A 4 -8.67 -64.11 37.51
N ILE A 5 -8.51 -62.78 37.43
CA ILE A 5 -9.49 -61.87 36.81
C ILE A 5 -8.76 -60.58 36.36
N ILE A 6 -8.96 -60.23 35.08
CA ILE A 6 -8.63 -58.92 34.52
C ILE A 6 -9.77 -57.98 34.94
N MET A 7 -9.46 -56.98 35.77
CA MET A 7 -10.41 -55.93 36.10
C MET A 7 -10.16 -54.73 35.18
N VAL A 8 -10.99 -54.64 34.15
CA VAL A 8 -11.08 -53.49 33.25
C VAL A 8 -11.74 -52.35 34.04
N LEU A 9 -10.97 -51.33 34.42
CA LEU A 9 -11.52 -50.05 34.88
C LEU A 9 -11.66 -49.12 33.68
N LEU A 10 -12.86 -49.10 33.09
CA LEU A 10 -13.34 -48.04 32.23
C LEU A 10 -13.77 -46.86 33.10
N LEU A 11 -12.90 -45.87 33.25
CA LEU A 11 -13.27 -44.57 33.83
C LEU A 11 -13.73 -43.65 32.70
N VAL A 12 -15.05 -43.58 32.58
CA VAL A 12 -15.79 -42.64 31.73
C VAL A 12 -15.67 -41.25 32.36
N CYS A 13 -14.72 -40.45 31.90
CA CYS A 13 -14.74 -39.00 32.13
C CYS A 13 -15.43 -38.34 30.94
N GLY A 14 -16.76 -38.35 30.97
CA GLY A 14 -17.60 -37.53 30.12
C GLY A 14 -17.74 -36.12 30.69
N TRP A 15 -17.59 -35.14 29.79
CA TRP A 15 -18.14 -33.77 29.84
C TRP A 15 -17.79 -32.86 31.02
N ASN A 16 -16.94 -31.86 30.74
CA ASN A 16 -17.38 -30.47 30.62
C ASN A 16 -16.21 -29.63 30.06
N ILE A 17 -15.91 -29.79 28.77
CA ILE A 17 -15.20 -28.72 28.04
C ILE A 17 -16.29 -27.83 27.49
N VAL A 18 -16.68 -26.84 28.30
CA VAL A 18 -17.30 -25.62 27.78
C VAL A 18 -16.28 -25.03 26.82
N HIS A 19 -16.41 -25.35 25.53
CA HIS A 19 -15.86 -24.51 24.49
C HIS A 19 -16.66 -23.21 24.57
N ALA A 20 -16.18 -22.28 25.40
CA ALA A 20 -16.43 -20.88 25.16
C ALA A 20 -15.89 -20.62 23.77
N GLN A 21 -16.76 -20.72 22.76
CA GLN A 21 -16.54 -20.12 21.46
C GLN A 21 -16.42 -18.63 21.75
N SER A 22 -15.18 -18.21 22.00
CA SER A 22 -14.76 -16.83 21.90
C SER A 22 -15.32 -16.32 20.57
N SER A 23 -16.27 -15.41 20.68
CA SER A 23 -16.87 -14.67 19.58
C SER A 23 -15.75 -14.23 18.63
N GLY A 24 -15.84 -14.71 17.40
CA GLY A 24 -14.81 -14.65 16.36
C GLY A 24 -13.79 -13.53 16.50
N GLU A 25 -12.55 -13.92 16.83
CA GLU A 25 -11.39 -13.18 16.37
C GLU A 25 -11.43 -13.20 14.84
N ILE A 26 -12.07 -12.19 14.24
CA ILE A 26 -11.77 -11.83 12.87
C ILE A 26 -10.27 -11.53 12.91
N SER A 27 -9.46 -12.41 12.31
CA SER A 27 -8.02 -12.22 12.25
C SER A 27 -7.75 -10.78 11.84
N GLN A 28 -6.86 -10.08 12.54
CA GLN A 28 -6.59 -8.66 12.27
C GLN A 28 -6.36 -8.43 10.76
N GLY A 29 -5.68 -9.37 10.08
CA GLY A 29 -5.54 -9.36 8.62
C GLY A 29 -6.85 -9.26 7.81
N ASN A 30 -7.93 -9.92 8.23
CA ASN A 30 -9.21 -9.95 7.51
C ASN A 30 -10.09 -8.71 7.75
N TYR A 31 -10.09 -8.16 8.98
CA TYR A 31 -10.79 -6.90 9.27
C TYR A 31 -10.12 -5.72 8.54
N PHE A 32 -8.78 -5.71 8.49
CA PHE A 32 -8.01 -4.67 7.80
C PHE A 32 -8.10 -4.76 6.27
N ARG A 33 -8.14 -5.97 5.69
CA ARG A 33 -8.27 -6.13 4.23
C ARG A 33 -9.62 -5.63 3.70
N SER A 34 -10.71 -5.95 4.39
CA SER A 34 -12.07 -5.55 3.99
C SER A 34 -12.32 -4.04 4.20
N THR A 35 -11.83 -3.46 5.29
CA THR A 35 -11.89 -2.00 5.51
C THR A 35 -11.01 -1.25 4.52
N GLN A 36 -9.78 -1.72 4.23
CA GLN A 36 -8.95 -1.15 3.18
C GLN A 36 -9.66 -1.13 1.83
N GLU A 37 -10.08 -2.29 1.29
CA GLU A 37 -10.71 -2.35 -0.04
C GLU A 37 -11.98 -1.49 -0.12
N THR A 38 -12.78 -1.45 0.96
CA THR A 38 -14.01 -0.65 1.01
C THR A 38 -13.76 0.86 1.14
N TYR A 39 -12.71 1.28 1.88
CA TYR A 39 -12.33 2.68 2.05
C TYR A 39 -11.55 3.21 0.83
N PHE A 40 -10.67 2.38 0.24
CA PHE A 40 -9.87 2.70 -0.94
C PHE A 40 -10.73 2.85 -2.19
N ASN A 41 -11.69 1.94 -2.44
CA ASN A 41 -12.58 2.04 -3.61
C ASN A 41 -13.56 3.21 -3.52
N LYS A 42 -13.77 3.81 -2.34
CA LYS A 42 -14.75 4.89 -2.15
C LYS A 42 -14.15 6.31 -2.09
N THR A 43 -12.82 6.51 -2.06
CA THR A 43 -12.27 7.86 -1.79
C THR A 43 -11.03 8.27 -2.61
N ILE A 44 -11.14 8.25 -3.95
CA ILE A 44 -10.20 8.98 -4.84
C ILE A 44 -10.32 10.50 -4.68
N LYS A 45 -11.54 11.01 -4.50
CA LYS A 45 -11.85 12.45 -4.47
C LYS A 45 -10.98 13.33 -3.57
N PRO A 46 -10.53 12.93 -2.36
CA PRO A 46 -9.66 13.75 -1.52
C PRO A 46 -8.18 13.74 -1.96
N TRP A 47 -7.80 13.01 -3.01
CA TRP A 47 -6.44 13.03 -3.52
C TRP A 47 -6.21 14.19 -4.46
N ARG A 48 -5.03 14.79 -4.38
CA ARG A 48 -4.56 15.87 -5.24
C ARG A 48 -3.18 15.51 -5.76
N TYR A 49 -2.82 16.14 -6.88
CA TYR A 49 -1.47 16.04 -7.41
C TYR A 49 -0.84 17.39 -7.69
N GLN A 50 0.49 17.39 -7.67
CA GLN A 50 1.32 18.46 -8.20
C GLN A 50 2.46 17.84 -8.98
N PHE A 51 2.78 18.44 -10.11
CA PHE A 51 3.96 18.10 -10.88
C PHE A 51 4.95 19.25 -10.87
N THR A 52 6.19 18.95 -10.54
CA THR A 52 7.33 19.86 -10.57
C THR A 52 8.33 19.33 -11.59
N PRO A 53 8.55 20.02 -12.72
CA PRO A 53 9.52 19.59 -13.72
C PRO A 53 10.95 19.68 -13.17
N GLY A 54 11.82 18.77 -13.60
CA GLY A 54 13.22 18.75 -13.18
C GLY A 54 13.95 17.57 -13.79
N ILE A 55 15.12 17.82 -14.37
CA ILE A 55 15.94 16.81 -15.04
C ILE A 55 17.09 16.44 -14.11
N ASP A 56 17.26 15.13 -13.88
CA ASP A 56 18.41 14.56 -13.18
C ASP A 56 19.37 13.85 -14.17
N SER A 57 20.46 13.28 -13.65
CA SER A 57 21.45 12.55 -14.46
C SER A 57 20.90 11.28 -15.14
N LEU A 58 19.73 10.79 -14.72
CA LEU A 58 19.05 9.63 -15.29
C LEU A 58 17.96 10.04 -16.31
N GLY A 59 17.85 11.34 -16.59
CA GLY A 59 16.87 11.88 -17.53
C GLY A 59 15.47 11.97 -16.95
N ALA A 60 15.32 12.18 -15.63
CA ALA A 60 14.02 12.46 -15.04
C ALA A 60 13.30 13.59 -15.79
N LEU A 61 11.98 13.46 -15.92
CA LEU A 61 11.11 14.51 -16.45
C LEU A 61 10.68 15.48 -15.34
N GLY A 62 10.69 14.99 -14.09
CA GLY A 62 10.33 15.74 -12.90
C GLY A 62 9.78 14.85 -11.81
N GLN A 63 9.15 15.47 -10.82
CA GLN A 63 8.52 14.79 -9.69
C GLN A 63 7.02 15.07 -9.69
N ILE A 64 6.23 14.01 -9.52
CA ILE A 64 4.80 14.11 -9.19
C ILE A 64 4.60 13.75 -7.72
N ILE A 65 3.88 14.59 -6.99
CA ILE A 65 3.48 14.33 -5.62
C ILE A 65 1.97 14.06 -5.63
N PHE A 66 1.55 12.95 -5.04
CA PHE A 66 0.17 12.65 -4.72
C PHE A 66 -0.02 12.78 -3.21
N TRP A 67 -1.05 13.50 -2.76
CA TRP A 67 -1.38 13.57 -1.34
C TRP A 67 -2.88 13.66 -1.12
N ARG A 68 -3.30 13.26 0.07
CA ARG A 68 -4.68 13.37 0.50
C ARG A 68 -4.92 14.68 1.25
N THR A 69 -5.93 15.44 0.86
CA THR A 69 -6.31 16.70 1.51
C THR A 69 -7.05 16.48 2.83
N GLU A 70 -7.67 15.32 2.98
CA GLU A 70 -8.34 14.90 4.21
C GLU A 70 -7.49 13.85 4.92
N GLY A 71 -7.54 13.82 6.25
CA GLY A 71 -6.86 12.80 7.05
C GLY A 71 -7.60 11.47 7.04
N ILE A 72 -6.86 10.37 7.06
CA ILE A 72 -7.36 9.03 7.35
C ILE A 72 -7.19 8.81 8.86
N LEU A 73 -8.24 8.37 9.55
CA LEU A 73 -8.14 7.99 10.95
C LEU A 73 -7.37 6.66 11.04
N ASP A 74 -6.20 6.68 11.68
CA ASP A 74 -5.53 5.44 12.09
C ASP A 74 -6.23 4.87 13.33
N PRO A 75 -6.85 3.68 13.24
CA PRO A 75 -7.55 3.08 14.38
C PRO A 75 -6.59 2.72 15.53
N PHE A 76 -5.29 2.54 15.27
CA PHE A 76 -4.29 2.19 16.28
C PHE A 76 -3.71 3.42 16.96
N ALA A 77 -3.22 4.38 16.18
CA ALA A 77 -2.68 5.62 16.72
C ALA A 77 -3.78 6.57 17.25
N LYS A 78 -5.05 6.32 16.92
CA LYS A 78 -6.20 7.19 17.21
C LYS A 78 -5.96 8.63 16.74
N ALA A 79 -5.25 8.78 15.63
CA ALA A 79 -4.85 10.07 15.07
C ALA A 79 -5.19 10.12 13.58
N TYR A 80 -5.54 11.32 13.11
CA TYR A 80 -5.70 11.57 11.68
C TYR A 80 -4.33 11.79 11.03
N TRP A 81 -4.13 11.14 9.89
CA TRP A 81 -2.92 11.30 9.09
C TRP A 81 -3.25 11.51 7.61
N ASN A 82 -2.52 12.43 6.99
CA ASN A 82 -2.67 12.75 5.58
C ASN A 82 -1.55 12.08 4.78
N PRO A 83 -1.82 10.94 4.12
CA PRO A 83 -0.80 10.26 3.33
C PRO A 83 -0.37 11.11 2.13
N ALA A 84 0.93 11.04 1.83
CA ALA A 84 1.54 11.64 0.65
C ALA A 84 2.65 10.73 0.10
N ILE A 85 2.83 10.75 -1.21
CA ILE A 85 3.90 10.05 -1.91
C ILE A 85 4.44 10.91 -3.04
N ALA A 86 5.77 10.99 -3.12
CA ALA A 86 6.48 11.61 -4.23
C ALA A 86 7.02 10.51 -5.16
N LEU A 87 6.78 10.66 -6.45
CA LEU A 87 7.28 9.79 -7.50
C LEU A 87 8.12 10.60 -8.48
N THR A 88 9.32 10.13 -8.76
CA THR A 88 10.15 10.69 -9.84
C THR A 88 9.75 10.01 -11.14
N VAL A 89 9.53 10.82 -12.19
CA VAL A 89 9.06 10.36 -13.49
C VAL A 89 10.25 10.27 -14.44
N TYR A 90 10.41 9.12 -15.08
CA TYR A 90 11.47 8.83 -16.05
C TYR A 90 10.87 8.37 -17.38
N PRO A 91 11.58 8.54 -18.51
CA PRO A 91 11.24 7.84 -19.74
C PRO A 91 11.46 6.33 -19.57
N GLN A 92 10.69 5.53 -20.29
CA GLN A 92 10.80 4.06 -20.29
C GLN A 92 12.19 3.57 -20.72
N SER A 93 12.92 4.34 -21.52
CA SER A 93 14.32 4.04 -21.88
C SER A 93 15.26 3.96 -20.67
N SER A 94 14.91 4.57 -19.53
CA SER A 94 15.73 4.55 -18.30
C SER A 94 15.38 3.40 -17.36
N ILE A 95 14.54 2.43 -17.78
CA ILE A 95 13.97 1.42 -16.88
C ILE A 95 15.02 0.59 -16.12
N GLU A 96 16.09 0.15 -16.77
CA GLU A 96 17.10 -0.70 -16.12
C GLU A 96 17.78 0.03 -14.96
N ALA A 97 18.13 1.30 -15.16
CA ALA A 97 18.71 2.16 -14.13
C ALA A 97 17.70 2.44 -13.01
N VAL A 98 16.43 2.68 -13.36
CA VAL A 98 15.34 2.89 -12.38
C VAL A 98 15.10 1.65 -11.53
N GLU A 99 15.11 0.45 -12.12
CA GLU A 99 14.96 -0.80 -11.38
C GLU A 99 16.17 -1.08 -10.46
N ALA A 100 17.37 -0.74 -10.89
CA ALA A 100 18.56 -0.81 -10.03
C ALA A 100 18.45 0.15 -8.83
N LEU A 101 17.98 1.38 -9.06
CA LEU A 101 17.77 2.37 -8.02
C LEU A 101 16.65 1.94 -7.05
N SER A 102 15.55 1.41 -7.59
CA SER A 102 14.44 0.82 -6.81
C SER A 102 14.95 -0.24 -5.82
N ARG A 103 15.79 -1.18 -6.28
CA ARG A 103 16.38 -2.21 -5.41
C ARG A 103 17.24 -1.61 -4.30
N SER A 104 18.02 -0.57 -4.61
CA SER A 104 18.85 0.12 -3.63
C SER A 104 18.01 0.82 -2.55
N ILE A 105 16.95 1.54 -2.95
CA ILE A 105 16.02 2.19 -2.02
C ILE A 105 15.33 1.14 -1.14
N TYR A 106 14.88 0.04 -1.73
CA TYR A 106 14.24 -1.05 -1.01
C TYR A 106 15.17 -1.67 0.06
N ALA A 107 16.45 -1.85 -0.26
CA ALA A 107 17.43 -2.41 0.67
C ALA A 107 17.71 -1.48 1.87
N GLY A 108 17.70 -0.16 1.69
CA GLY A 108 18.07 0.82 2.72
C GLY A 108 16.94 1.26 3.66
N SER A 109 15.71 0.76 3.51
CA SER A 109 14.56 1.22 4.31
C SER A 109 14.44 0.49 5.65
N THR A 110 14.12 1.25 6.71
CA THR A 110 14.09 0.82 8.13
C THR A 110 12.72 0.37 8.65
N CYS A 111 11.64 0.60 7.90
CA CYS A 111 10.32 0.05 8.26
C CYS A 111 10.23 -1.41 7.77
N ASP A 112 9.66 -2.32 8.57
CA ASP A 112 9.57 -3.76 8.27
C ASP A 112 8.99 -4.06 6.88
N SER A 113 9.31 -5.25 6.35
CA SER A 113 9.18 -5.75 4.95
C SER A 113 8.08 -5.23 4.01
N LEU A 114 6.96 -4.68 4.50
CA LEU A 114 5.87 -4.10 3.71
C LEU A 114 6.04 -2.60 3.37
N ASN A 115 7.08 -1.95 3.90
CA ASN A 115 7.16 -0.49 4.01
C ASN A 115 8.34 0.17 3.31
N LYS A 116 8.88 -0.51 2.32
CA LYS A 116 10.12 -0.10 1.67
C LYS A 116 9.78 0.77 0.46
N GLY A 117 10.45 1.92 0.34
CA GLY A 117 10.39 2.72 -0.89
C GLY A 117 10.91 1.91 -2.09
N GLY A 118 10.99 2.54 -3.26
CA GLY A 118 11.43 1.88 -4.47
C GLY A 118 10.30 1.17 -5.22
N SER A 119 9.04 1.53 -4.97
CA SER A 119 7.95 1.06 -5.83
C SER A 119 8.09 1.65 -7.23
N VAL A 120 7.99 0.80 -8.24
CA VAL A 120 8.05 1.18 -9.65
C VAL A 120 6.66 1.02 -10.26
N PHE A 121 6.16 2.08 -10.88
CA PHE A 121 4.90 2.10 -11.62
C PHE A 121 5.18 2.37 -13.09
N ARG A 122 4.49 1.69 -14.00
CA ARG A 122 4.66 1.84 -15.44
C ARG A 122 3.39 2.41 -16.06
N ILE A 123 3.54 3.42 -16.91
CA ILE A 123 2.43 4.01 -17.66
C ILE A 123 2.91 4.41 -19.05
N GLY A 124 2.51 3.62 -20.06
CA GLY A 124 2.96 3.83 -21.43
C GLY A 124 4.48 3.84 -21.55
N GLN A 125 5.00 4.95 -22.06
CA GLN A 125 6.44 5.19 -22.20
C GLN A 125 7.08 5.89 -21.00
N PHE A 126 6.43 5.88 -19.84
CA PHE A 126 6.94 6.48 -18.61
C PHE A 126 7.04 5.46 -17.48
N VAL A 127 8.03 5.66 -16.63
CA VAL A 127 8.27 4.88 -15.42
C VAL A 127 8.31 5.84 -14.25
N LEU A 128 7.57 5.53 -13.20
CA LEU A 128 7.51 6.32 -11.98
C LEU A 128 8.15 5.55 -10.85
N LEU A 129 9.11 6.16 -10.16
CA LEU A 129 9.82 5.58 -9.03
C LEU A 129 9.43 6.29 -7.74
N SER A 130 8.99 5.53 -6.74
CA SER A 130 8.86 6.06 -5.38
C SER A 130 10.20 6.04 -4.66
N HIS A 131 10.62 7.19 -4.14
CA HIS A 131 11.82 7.25 -3.27
C HIS A 131 11.47 7.00 -1.81
N THR A 132 10.22 7.22 -1.45
CA THR A 132 9.69 6.99 -0.10
C THR A 132 8.60 5.92 -0.15
N SER A 133 8.28 5.37 1.02
CA SER A 133 7.06 4.64 1.24
C SER A 133 6.01 5.56 1.85
N CYS A 134 4.74 5.24 1.61
CA CYS A 134 3.61 5.99 2.15
C CYS A 134 2.99 5.20 3.30
N VAL A 135 3.73 5.19 4.40
CA VAL A 135 3.50 4.27 5.49
C VAL A 135 3.33 5.04 6.78
N GLN A 136 2.35 4.64 7.57
CA GLN A 136 2.28 5.02 8.98
C GLN A 136 3.13 4.05 9.81
N CYS A 137 4.46 4.23 9.84
CA CYS A 137 5.39 3.32 10.55
C CYS A 137 5.20 3.35 12.08
N ALA A 138 4.45 4.32 12.60
CA ALA A 138 4.05 4.37 14.01
C ALA A 138 2.85 3.43 14.34
N SER A 139 2.19 2.85 13.33
CA SER A 139 1.11 1.88 13.53
C SER A 139 1.65 0.45 13.59
N ALA A 140 1.10 -0.37 14.47
CA ALA A 140 1.40 -1.82 14.51
C ALA A 140 1.06 -2.54 13.20
N ALA A 141 0.24 -1.92 12.34
CA ALA A 141 -0.24 -2.52 11.11
C ALA A 141 0.65 -2.29 9.88
N ASN A 142 1.64 -1.38 9.93
CA ASN A 142 2.63 -1.23 8.86
C ASN A 142 2.01 -1.18 7.45
N ILE A 143 1.02 -0.30 7.27
CA ILE A 143 0.20 -0.26 6.04
C ILE A 143 0.77 0.77 5.05
N ASP A 144 1.03 0.33 3.82
CA ASP A 144 1.25 1.22 2.67
C ASP A 144 -0.10 1.64 2.05
N TYR A 145 -0.45 2.91 2.25
CA TYR A 145 -1.71 3.47 1.74
C TYR A 145 -1.60 4.03 0.33
N CYS A 146 -0.39 4.35 -0.14
CA CYS A 146 -0.25 5.01 -1.43
C CYS A 146 -0.08 4.03 -2.59
N LYS A 147 0.47 2.84 -2.40
CA LYS A 147 0.71 1.94 -3.55
C LYS A 147 -0.58 1.60 -4.30
N LYS A 148 -1.62 1.16 -3.58
CA LYS A 148 -2.92 0.81 -4.17
C LYS A 148 -3.62 2.01 -4.80
N ILE A 149 -3.60 3.17 -4.15
CA ILE A 149 -4.27 4.36 -4.70
C ILE A 149 -3.53 4.91 -5.93
N VAL A 150 -2.19 4.90 -5.93
CA VAL A 150 -1.41 5.30 -7.11
C VAL A 150 -1.70 4.36 -8.27
N GLN A 151 -1.71 3.04 -8.05
CA GLN A 151 -2.12 2.08 -9.07
C GLN A 151 -3.50 2.41 -9.63
N HIS A 152 -4.48 2.64 -8.74
CA HIS A 152 -5.85 2.95 -9.16
C HIS A 152 -5.95 4.27 -9.94
N ILE A 153 -5.25 5.33 -9.51
CA ILE A 153 -5.19 6.62 -10.22
C ILE A 153 -4.58 6.43 -11.61
N LEU A 154 -3.48 5.68 -11.73
CA LEU A 154 -2.79 5.46 -13.00
C LEU A 154 -3.58 4.54 -13.95
N GLU A 155 -4.25 3.51 -13.41
CA GLU A 155 -5.10 2.60 -14.19
C GLU A 155 -6.31 3.32 -14.81
N ALA A 156 -6.83 4.34 -14.12
CA ALA A 156 -7.96 5.13 -14.59
C ALA A 156 -7.64 6.07 -15.77
N ILE A 157 -6.37 6.24 -16.16
CA ILE A 157 -5.99 7.04 -17.33
C ILE A 157 -6.45 6.33 -18.62
N PRO A 158 -7.31 6.95 -19.45
CA PRO A 158 -7.84 6.33 -20.67
C PRO A 158 -6.77 6.06 -21.73
N ASP A 159 -6.00 7.08 -22.10
CA ASP A 159 -4.90 6.96 -23.07
C ASP A 159 -3.55 7.02 -22.36
N LYS A 160 -3.03 5.83 -22.03
CA LYS A 160 -1.70 5.64 -21.45
C LYS A 160 -0.58 5.70 -22.50
N THR A 161 -0.90 5.69 -23.79
CA THR A 161 0.08 5.62 -24.88
C THR A 161 0.58 6.98 -25.34
N ASN A 162 -0.04 8.07 -24.85
CA ASN A 162 0.35 9.42 -25.22
C ASN A 162 1.84 9.67 -24.90
N PRO A 163 2.63 10.13 -25.89
CA PRO A 163 4.05 10.33 -25.68
C PRO A 163 4.39 11.62 -24.91
N ASP A 164 3.43 12.51 -24.67
CA ASP A 164 3.64 13.71 -23.86
C ASP A 164 3.17 13.48 -22.42
N TRP A 165 4.11 13.53 -21.48
CA TRP A 165 3.82 13.41 -20.05
C TRP A 165 2.80 14.45 -19.58
N LYS A 166 2.83 15.68 -20.12
CA LYS A 166 1.85 16.71 -19.75
C LYS A 166 0.45 16.36 -20.23
N ALA A 167 0.31 15.65 -21.34
CA ALA A 167 -0.97 15.16 -21.83
C ALA A 167 -1.48 14.00 -20.96
N ILE A 168 -0.60 13.11 -20.49
CA ILE A 168 -0.94 12.07 -19.50
C ILE A 168 -1.48 12.70 -18.21
N LEU A 169 -0.81 13.73 -17.67
CA LEU A 169 -1.23 14.40 -16.43
C LEU A 169 -2.63 15.01 -16.50
N LYS A 170 -3.05 15.50 -17.68
CA LYS A 170 -4.38 16.08 -17.88
C LYS A 170 -5.51 15.05 -17.80
N GLN A 171 -5.19 13.77 -17.89
CA GLN A 171 -6.15 12.66 -17.84
C GLN A 171 -6.32 12.06 -16.44
N LEU A 172 -5.55 12.53 -15.45
CA LEU A 172 -5.68 12.06 -14.07
C LEU A 172 -7.09 12.32 -13.53
N VAL A 173 -7.68 11.31 -12.90
CA VAL A 173 -9.01 11.38 -12.27
C VAL A 173 -9.06 12.19 -10.96
N ILE A 174 -7.95 12.84 -10.62
CA ILE A 174 -7.79 13.67 -9.43
C ILE A 174 -7.35 15.08 -9.82
N ASP A 175 -7.73 16.06 -9.01
CA ASP A 175 -7.46 17.46 -9.32
C ASP A 175 -5.98 17.83 -9.11
N LYS A 176 -5.48 18.69 -10.00
CA LYS A 176 -4.23 19.40 -9.79
C LYS A 176 -4.40 20.38 -8.63
N ALA A 177 -3.45 20.39 -7.71
CA ALA A 177 -3.43 21.36 -6.63
C ALA A 177 -3.32 22.78 -7.18
N ARG A 178 -4.16 23.66 -6.62
CA ARG A 178 -4.09 25.10 -6.83
C ARG A 178 -3.50 25.69 -5.56
N PHE A 179 -2.24 26.12 -5.61
CA PHE A 179 -1.74 27.01 -4.58
C PHE A 179 -2.49 28.32 -4.74
N LYS A 180 -3.24 28.70 -3.71
CA LYS A 180 -3.76 30.07 -3.56
C LYS A 180 -2.69 30.90 -2.88
#